data_AF-A0A1H2CGU9-F1
#
_entry.id   AF-A0A1H2CGU9-F1
#
_cell.length_a   1.000
_cell.length_b   1.000
_cell.length_c   1.000
_cell.angle_alpha   90.00
_cell.angle_beta   90.00
_cell.angle_gamma   90.00
#
_symmetry.space_group_name_H-M   'P 1'
#
loop_
_entity.id
_entity.type
_entity.pdbx_description
1 polymer ?
#
loop_
_entity_poly.entity_id
_entity_poly.type
_entity_poly.pdbx_seq_one_letter_code
_entity_poly.pdbx_strand_id
1 'polypeptide(L)'
;MTERFEVRPPELVTHARTVQTAADQITAAGAAGRAVRAGPESYGRLCTLVPAALGALQDVVIAAIDSAAAGLHTGGDRLRANSDGYQAADQRRDDAFRAIQGVDLRAAQGDALRAVEGAALRAAEGDTFRAIGGDAYRAVRGDR
;
A
#
# COMPACT_ATOMS: atom_id res chain seq x y z
N MET A 1 10.19 15.74 19.81
CA MET A 1 9.24 14.61 19.95
C MET A 1 8.48 14.51 18.64
N THR A 2 8.92 13.65 17.73
CA THR A 2 8.24 13.43 16.45
C THR A 2 7.18 12.37 16.68
N GLU A 3 5.94 12.80 16.79
CA GLU A 3 4.77 11.92 16.86
C GLU A 3 4.72 11.08 15.58
N ARG A 4 4.86 9.75 15.70
CA ARG A 4 4.75 8.85 14.57
C ARG A 4 3.26 8.57 14.36
N PHE A 5 2.67 9.20 13.35
CA PHE A 5 1.34 8.85 12.88
C PHE A 5 1.40 7.48 12.18
N GLU A 6 0.73 6.48 12.76
CA GLU A 6 0.51 5.19 12.10
C GLU A 6 -0.66 5.35 11.14
N VAL A 7 -0.37 5.48 9.85
CA VAL A 7 -1.39 5.64 8.81
C VAL A 7 -1.75 4.27 8.25
N ARG A 8 -2.97 3.80 8.51
CA ARG A 8 -3.46 2.52 7.99
C ARG A 8 -4.15 2.71 6.63
N PRO A 9 -3.70 2.01 5.57
CA PRO A 9 -4.32 2.09 4.24
C PRO A 9 -5.86 1.94 4.19
N PRO A 10 -6.50 0.99 4.92
CA PRO A 10 -7.96 0.87 4.90
C PRO A 10 -8.69 2.08 5.51
N GLU A 11 -8.06 2.74 6.48
CA GLU A 11 -8.61 3.95 7.11
C GLU A 11 -8.56 5.13 6.13
N LEU A 12 -7.48 5.25 5.34
CA LEU A 12 -7.38 6.26 4.26
C LEU A 12 -8.45 6.07 3.19
N VAL A 13 -8.72 4.83 2.76
CA VAL A 13 -9.77 4.55 1.77
C VAL A 13 -11.14 4.93 2.31
N THR A 14 -11.41 4.58 3.57
CA THR A 14 -12.67 4.92 4.23
C THR A 14 -12.84 6.43 4.35
N HIS A 15 -11.79 7.13 4.77
CA HIS A 15 -11.80 8.58 4.89
C HIS A 15 -11.99 9.27 3.52
N ALA A 16 -11.28 8.81 2.48
CA ALA A 16 -11.45 9.31 1.13
C ALA A 16 -12.89 9.18 0.62
N ARG A 17 -13.55 8.06 0.91
CA ARG A 17 -14.99 7.88 0.59
C ARG A 17 -15.87 8.88 1.33
N THR A 18 -15.63 9.09 2.63
CA THR A 18 -16.39 10.08 3.40
C THR A 18 -16.24 11.50 2.84
N VAL A 19 -15.02 11.88 2.45
CA VAL A 19 -14.74 13.17 1.81
C VAL A 19 -15.47 13.30 0.47
N GLN A 20 -15.50 12.23 -0.34
CA GLN A 20 -16.21 12.20 -1.61
C GLN A 20 -17.72 12.39 -1.41
N THR A 21 -18.32 11.65 -0.47
CA THR A 21 -19.74 11.77 -0.15
C THR A 21 -20.09 13.20 0.30
N ALA A 22 -19.23 13.84 1.09
CA ALA A 22 -19.42 15.23 1.48
C ALA A 22 -19.35 16.19 0.28
N ALA A 23 -18.40 15.96 -0.65
CA ALA A 23 -18.29 16.75 -1.88
C ALA A 23 -19.54 16.62 -2.76
N ASP A 24 -20.09 15.41 -2.90
CA ASP A 24 -21.32 15.14 -3.65
C ASP A 24 -22.53 15.86 -3.01
N GLN A 25 -22.64 15.84 -1.68
CA GLN A 25 -23.69 16.56 -0.95
C GLN A 25 -23.60 18.08 -1.13
N ILE A 26 -22.40 18.64 -1.10
CA ILE A 26 -22.17 20.07 -1.32
C ILE A 26 -22.52 20.47 -2.76
N THR A 27 -22.15 19.64 -3.74
CA THR A 27 -22.55 19.83 -5.15
C THR A 27 -24.08 19.81 -5.30
N ALA A 28 -24.75 18.87 -4.65
CA ALA A 28 -26.21 18.79 -4.63
C ALA A 28 -26.84 20.03 -3.97
N ALA A 29 -26.26 20.53 -2.87
CA ALA A 29 -26.71 21.75 -2.22
C ALA A 29 -26.57 22.98 -3.13
N GLY A 30 -25.47 23.10 -3.89
CA GLY A 30 -25.28 24.17 -4.89
C GLY A 30 -26.30 24.09 -6.03
N ALA A 31 -26.63 22.89 -6.49
CA ALA A 31 -27.67 22.67 -7.49
C ALA A 31 -29.07 23.05 -6.96
N ALA A 32 -29.39 22.66 -5.72
CA ALA A 32 -30.64 23.05 -5.06
C ALA A 32 -30.73 24.57 -4.85
N GLY A 33 -29.61 25.22 -4.47
CA GLY A 33 -29.50 26.67 -4.34
C GLY A 33 -29.81 27.42 -5.63
N ARG A 34 -29.38 26.88 -6.78
CA ARG A 34 -29.74 27.40 -8.11
C ARG A 34 -31.21 27.19 -8.44
N ALA A 35 -31.79 26.06 -8.04
CA ALA A 35 -33.20 25.73 -8.32
C ALA A 35 -34.19 26.61 -7.55
N VAL A 36 -33.84 27.06 -6.33
CA VAL A 36 -34.68 27.95 -5.51
C VAL A 36 -34.54 29.43 -5.87
N ARG A 37 -33.76 29.77 -6.91
CA ARG A 37 -33.59 31.15 -7.38
C ARG A 37 -34.92 31.68 -7.91
N ALA A 38 -35.57 32.52 -7.12
CA ALA A 38 -36.79 33.19 -7.51
C ALA A 38 -36.52 34.14 -8.69
N GLY A 39 -37.27 33.97 -9.77
CA GLY A 39 -37.11 34.78 -10.99
C GLY A 39 -37.47 36.24 -10.75
N PRO A 40 -36.88 37.20 -11.50
CA PRO A 40 -37.16 38.64 -11.34
C PRO A 40 -38.65 38.99 -11.41
N GLU A 41 -39.44 38.17 -12.10
CA GLU A 41 -40.90 38.30 -12.24
C GLU A 41 -41.68 38.11 -10.93
N SER A 42 -41.11 37.39 -9.95
CA SER A 42 -41.81 36.99 -8.72
C SER A 42 -41.88 38.09 -7.65
N TYR A 43 -41.12 39.18 -7.81
CA TYR A 43 -41.04 40.25 -6.80
C TYR A 43 -41.81 41.54 -7.16
N GLY A 44 -42.46 41.60 -8.32
CA GLY A 44 -43.23 42.78 -8.75
C GLY A 44 -42.37 44.04 -9.02
N ARG A 45 -42.94 45.01 -9.74
CA ARG A 45 -42.22 46.19 -10.27
C ARG A 45 -41.57 47.12 -9.24
N LEU A 46 -41.95 47.04 -7.96
CA LEU A 46 -41.41 47.91 -6.89
C LEU A 46 -40.15 47.35 -6.23
N CYS A 47 -39.76 46.10 -6.50
CA CYS A 47 -38.69 45.43 -5.77
C CYS A 47 -37.45 45.09 -6.60
N THR A 48 -37.35 45.46 -7.88
CA THR A 48 -36.32 44.97 -8.85
C THR A 48 -34.86 45.11 -8.42
N LEU A 49 -34.53 46.05 -7.53
CA LEU A 49 -33.17 46.24 -7.01
C LEU A 49 -32.76 45.12 -6.03
N VAL A 50 -33.69 44.59 -5.23
CA VAL A 50 -33.43 43.60 -4.18
C VAL A 50 -33.10 42.21 -4.76
N PRO A 51 -33.81 41.67 -5.77
CA PRO A 51 -33.45 40.44 -6.46
C PRO A 51 -32.10 40.52 -7.18
N ALA A 52 -31.71 41.69 -7.69
CA ALA A 52 -30.41 41.86 -8.32
C ALA A 52 -29.26 41.74 -7.29
N ALA A 53 -29.40 42.40 -6.13
CA ALA A 53 -28.43 42.30 -5.05
C ALA A 53 -28.39 40.89 -4.44
N LEU A 54 -29.55 40.26 -4.20
CA LEU A 54 -29.64 38.88 -3.75
C LEU A 54 -29.04 37.91 -4.77
N GLY A 55 -29.31 38.11 -6.06
CA GLY A 55 -28.74 37.31 -7.14
C GLY A 55 -27.22 37.35 -7.13
N ALA A 56 -26.63 38.55 -7.02
CA ALA A 56 -25.17 38.70 -6.96
C ALA A 56 -24.56 38.00 -5.73
N LEU A 57 -25.19 38.11 -4.55
CA LEU A 57 -24.75 37.40 -3.36
C LEU A 57 -24.88 35.88 -3.50
N GLN A 58 -25.99 35.43 -4.09
CA GLN A 58 -26.26 34.01 -4.30
C GLN A 58 -25.30 33.40 -5.32
N ASP A 59 -24.92 34.14 -6.36
CA ASP A 59 -23.90 33.74 -7.34
C ASP A 59 -22.52 33.56 -6.67
N VAL A 60 -22.13 34.47 -5.77
CA VAL A 60 -20.89 34.34 -4.97
C VAL A 60 -20.93 33.12 -4.07
N VAL A 61 -22.04 32.86 -3.39
CA VAL A 61 -22.19 31.69 -2.51
C VAL A 61 -22.14 30.40 -3.30
N ILE A 62 -22.84 30.31 -4.44
CA ILE A 62 -22.83 29.13 -5.31
C ILE A 62 -21.41 28.88 -5.85
N ALA A 63 -20.71 29.93 -6.29
CA ALA A 63 -19.32 29.81 -6.74
C ALA A 63 -18.37 29.32 -5.64
N ALA A 64 -18.57 29.78 -4.40
CA ALA A 64 -17.81 29.30 -3.24
C ALA A 64 -18.11 27.83 -2.92
N ILE A 65 -19.38 27.41 -3.01
CA ILE A 65 -19.80 26.01 -2.83
C ILE A 65 -19.18 25.12 -3.90
N ASP A 66 -19.22 25.53 -5.17
CA ASP A 66 -18.63 24.78 -6.28
C ASP A 66 -17.10 24.66 -6.12
N SER A 67 -16.43 25.75 -5.70
CA SER A 67 -15.00 25.72 -5.39
C SER A 67 -14.67 24.80 -4.21
N ALA A 68 -15.51 24.78 -3.17
CA ALA A 68 -15.32 23.90 -2.02
C ALA A 68 -15.50 22.43 -2.42
N ALA A 69 -16.54 22.11 -3.20
CA ALA A 69 -16.77 20.77 -3.72
C ALA A 69 -15.59 20.29 -4.59
N ALA A 70 -15.08 21.12 -5.50
CA ALA A 70 -13.91 20.80 -6.32
C ALA A 70 -12.64 20.54 -5.47
N GLY A 71 -12.45 21.34 -4.41
CA GLY A 71 -11.37 21.15 -3.45
C GLY A 71 -11.46 19.81 -2.71
N LEU A 72 -12.67 19.44 -2.27
CA LEU A 72 -12.91 18.16 -1.60
C LEU A 72 -12.71 16.97 -2.54
N HIS A 73 -13.20 17.03 -3.79
CA HIS A 73 -12.95 15.99 -4.80
C HIS A 73 -11.45 15.80 -5.05
N THR A 74 -10.72 16.90 -5.25
CA THR A 74 -9.26 16.86 -5.42
C THR A 74 -8.57 16.24 -4.20
N GLY A 75 -9.04 16.57 -2.99
CA GLY A 75 -8.56 15.96 -1.75
C GLY A 75 -8.82 14.45 -1.68
N GLY A 76 -10.03 14.02 -2.01
CA GLY A 76 -10.42 12.60 -2.08
C GLY A 76 -9.55 11.81 -3.07
N ASP A 77 -9.30 12.36 -4.24
CA ASP A 77 -8.46 11.72 -5.26
C ASP A 77 -7.00 11.60 -4.82
N ARG A 78 -6.45 12.63 -4.16
CA ARG A 78 -5.10 12.56 -3.56
C ARG A 78 -5.00 11.51 -2.46
N LEU A 79 -6.01 11.39 -1.61
CA LEU A 79 -6.05 10.36 -0.56
C LEU A 79 -6.08 8.96 -1.16
N ARG A 80 -6.85 8.75 -2.24
CA ARG A 80 -6.90 7.47 -2.96
C ARG A 80 -5.53 7.12 -3.55
N ALA A 81 -4.92 8.07 -4.27
CA ALA A 81 -3.58 7.89 -4.85
C ALA A 81 -2.51 7.56 -3.79
N ASN A 82 -2.57 8.20 -2.62
CA ASN A 82 -1.67 7.89 -1.52
C ASN A 82 -1.90 6.47 -0.96
N SER A 83 -3.16 6.06 -0.80
CA SER A 83 -3.51 4.71 -0.34
C SER A 83 -3.00 3.63 -1.31
N ASP A 84 -3.22 3.84 -2.62
CA ASP A 84 -2.71 2.95 -3.67
C ASP A 84 -1.16 2.87 -3.63
N GLY A 85 -0.50 3.99 -3.39
CA GLY A 85 0.95 4.05 -3.20
C GLY A 85 1.45 3.23 -2.00
N TYR A 86 0.74 3.28 -0.88
CA TYR A 86 1.05 2.46 0.30
C TYR A 86 0.86 0.98 0.02
N GLN A 87 -0.27 0.58 -0.58
CA GLN A 87 -0.53 -0.82 -0.92
C GLN A 87 0.53 -1.37 -1.88
N ALA A 88 0.91 -0.61 -2.90
CA ALA A 88 1.95 -1.02 -3.83
C ALA A 88 3.33 -1.13 -3.14
N ALA A 89 3.63 -0.26 -2.17
CA ALA A 89 4.86 -0.36 -1.39
C ALA A 89 4.88 -1.59 -0.48
N ASP A 90 3.74 -1.94 0.10
CA ASP A 90 3.59 -3.11 0.97
C ASP A 90 3.74 -4.41 0.16
N GLN A 91 3.07 -4.50 -1.00
CA GLN A 91 3.23 -5.62 -1.93
C GLN A 91 4.69 -5.82 -2.36
N ARG A 92 5.39 -4.74 -2.73
CA ARG A 92 6.82 -4.83 -3.07
C ARG A 92 7.68 -5.35 -1.92
N ARG A 93 7.35 -4.97 -0.67
CA ARG A 93 8.06 -5.46 0.52
C ARG A 93 7.78 -6.94 0.75
N ASP A 94 6.53 -7.36 0.67
CA ASP A 94 6.15 -8.76 0.80
C ASP A 94 6.85 -9.64 -0.24
N ASP A 95 6.89 -9.18 -1.49
CA ASP A 95 7.58 -9.88 -2.57
C ASP A 95 9.10 -9.96 -2.32
N ALA A 96 9.71 -8.86 -1.85
CA ALA A 96 11.11 -8.86 -1.48
C ALA A 96 11.41 -9.81 -0.30
N PHE A 97 10.56 -9.82 0.72
CA PHE A 97 10.69 -10.73 1.87
C PHE A 97 10.57 -12.19 1.45
N ARG A 98 9.60 -12.53 0.60
CA ARG A 98 9.44 -13.88 0.05
C ARG A 98 10.64 -14.29 -0.81
N ALA A 99 11.16 -13.36 -1.61
CA ALA A 99 12.35 -13.61 -2.42
C ALA A 99 13.57 -13.92 -1.55
N ILE A 100 13.82 -13.14 -0.50
CA ILE A 100 14.93 -13.35 0.45
C ILE A 100 14.78 -14.69 1.16
N GLN A 101 13.60 -14.99 1.72
CA GLN A 101 13.36 -16.28 2.38
C GLN A 101 13.58 -17.46 1.44
N GLY A 102 13.18 -17.33 0.17
CA GLY A 102 13.43 -18.34 -0.85
C GLY A 102 14.93 -18.54 -1.16
N VAL A 103 15.72 -17.47 -1.16
CA VAL A 103 17.18 -17.53 -1.34
C VAL A 103 17.85 -18.21 -0.15
N ASP A 104 17.49 -17.83 1.08
CA ASP A 104 18.06 -18.41 2.30
C ASP A 104 17.77 -19.91 2.42
N LEU A 105 16.53 -20.33 2.12
CA LEU A 105 16.16 -21.75 2.12
C LEU A 105 16.95 -22.55 1.07
N ARG A 106 17.14 -21.99 -0.13
CA ARG A 106 17.92 -22.64 -1.19
C ARG A 106 19.41 -22.72 -0.84
N ALA A 107 19.97 -21.67 -0.25
CA ALA A 107 21.35 -21.65 0.22
C ALA A 107 21.58 -22.70 1.32
N ALA A 108 20.71 -22.72 2.34
CA ALA A 108 20.78 -23.70 3.42
C ALA A 108 20.66 -25.16 2.92
N GLN A 109 19.77 -25.41 1.96
CA GLN A 109 19.64 -26.74 1.35
C GLN A 109 20.89 -27.15 0.57
N GLY A 110 21.52 -26.21 -0.17
CA GLY A 110 22.77 -26.46 -0.88
C GLY A 110 23.95 -26.74 0.05
N ASP A 111 24.06 -25.99 1.15
CA ASP A 111 25.12 -26.20 2.14
C ASP A 111 24.96 -27.51 2.91
N ALA A 112 23.73 -27.89 3.26
CA ALA A 112 23.43 -29.20 3.85
C ALA A 112 23.77 -30.34 2.88
N LEU A 113 23.43 -30.21 1.60
CA LEU A 113 23.74 -31.23 0.59
C LEU A 113 25.26 -31.41 0.42
N ARG A 114 26.00 -30.30 0.32
CA ARG A 114 27.47 -30.30 0.25
C ARG A 114 28.11 -30.89 1.51
N ALA A 115 27.53 -30.62 2.68
CA ALA A 115 28.02 -31.18 3.94
C ALA A 115 27.83 -32.70 4.00
N VAL A 116 26.69 -33.22 3.56
CA VAL A 116 26.41 -34.67 3.49
C VAL A 116 27.34 -35.34 2.48
N GLU A 117 27.50 -34.76 1.29
CA GLU A 117 28.39 -35.28 0.25
C GLU A 117 29.85 -35.30 0.72
N GLY A 118 30.32 -34.21 1.34
CA GLY A 118 31.66 -34.14 1.91
C GLY A 118 31.89 -35.08 3.09
N ALA A 119 30.87 -35.36 3.91
CA ALA A 119 30.95 -36.35 4.98
C ALA A 119 30.99 -37.78 4.43
N ALA A 120 30.19 -38.08 3.40
CA ALA A 120 30.17 -39.38 2.74
C ALA A 120 31.52 -39.70 2.05
N LEU A 121 32.11 -38.72 1.35
CA LEU A 121 33.44 -38.85 0.75
C LEU A 121 34.53 -39.12 1.80
N ARG A 122 34.54 -38.35 2.90
CA ARG A 122 35.51 -38.54 4.00
C ARG A 122 35.34 -39.88 4.72
N ALA A 123 34.10 -40.37 4.86
CA ALA A 123 33.84 -41.68 5.43
C ALA A 123 34.36 -42.81 4.51
N ALA A 124 34.10 -42.72 3.20
CA ALA A 124 34.57 -43.71 2.23
C ALA A 124 36.11 -43.76 2.12
N GLU A 125 36.78 -42.61 2.11
CA GLU A 125 38.25 -42.53 2.14
C GLU A 125 38.81 -43.07 3.47
N GLY A 126 38.19 -42.76 4.61
CA GLY A 126 38.63 -43.25 5.92
C GLY A 126 38.52 -44.77 6.06
N ASP A 127 37.43 -45.37 5.58
CA ASP A 127 37.21 -46.82 5.66
C ASP A 127 38.13 -47.58 4.71
N THR A 128 38.33 -47.08 3.48
CA THR A 128 39.27 -47.68 2.54
C THR A 128 40.71 -47.60 3.02
N PHE A 129 41.15 -46.46 3.56
CA PHE A 129 42.49 -46.30 4.11
C PHE A 129 42.72 -47.16 5.37
N ARG A 130 41.69 -47.28 6.23
CA ARG A 130 41.74 -48.16 7.41
C ARG A 130 41.74 -49.63 7.04
N ALA A 131 40.99 -50.05 6.02
CA ALA A 131 40.99 -51.42 5.52
C ALA A 131 42.36 -51.79 4.91
N ILE A 132 42.88 -50.98 3.98
CA ILE A 132 44.17 -51.24 3.32
C ILE A 132 45.33 -51.20 4.32
N GLY A 133 45.39 -50.18 5.17
CA GLY A 133 46.46 -50.04 6.16
C GLY A 133 46.37 -51.04 7.32
N GLY A 134 45.16 -51.34 7.78
CA GLY A 134 44.91 -52.26 8.90
C GLY A 134 45.15 -53.72 8.54
N ASP A 135 44.67 -54.15 7.39
CA ASP A 135 44.85 -55.54 6.93
C ASP A 135 46.29 -55.78 6.48
N ALA A 136 46.92 -54.82 5.80
CA ALA A 136 48.34 -54.91 5.45
C ALA A 136 49.25 -54.94 6.69
N TYR A 137 48.98 -54.10 7.70
CA TYR A 137 49.78 -54.06 8.92
C TYR A 137 49.57 -55.30 9.81
N ARG A 138 48.34 -55.84 9.87
CA ARG A 138 48.04 -57.05 10.64
C ARG A 138 48.58 -58.31 9.96
N ALA A 139 48.56 -58.38 8.62
CA ALA A 139 49.16 -59.48 7.87
C ALA A 139 50.69 -59.54 8.01
N VAL A 140 51.37 -58.39 8.06
CA VAL A 140 52.86 -58.34 8.19
C VAL A 140 53.34 -58.63 9.63
N ARG A 141 52.51 -58.36 10.65
CA ARG A 141 52.88 -58.56 12.07
C ARG A 141 52.45 -59.92 12.64
N GLY A 142 51.53 -60.62 11.98
CA GLY A 142 51.01 -61.92 12.42
C GLY A 142 51.86 -63.13 11.98
N ASP A 143 52.89 -62.93 11.18
CA ASP A 143 53.70 -64.01 10.58
C ASP A 143 55.07 -64.21 11.28
N ARG A 144 55.10 -64.10 12.61
CA ARG A 144 56.26 -64.46 13.45
C ARG A 144 55.84 -65.27 14.67
#